data_AF-A0A920SLZ6-F1
#
_entry.id   AF-A0A920SLZ6-F1
#
_cell.length_a   1.000
_cell.length_b   1.000
_cell.length_c   1.000
_cell.angle_alpha   90.00
_cell.angle_beta   90.00
_cell.angle_gamma   90.00
#
_symmetry.space_group_name_H-M   'P 1'
#
loop_
_entity.id
_entity.type
_entity.pdbx_description
1 polymer ?
#
loop_
_entity_poly.entity_id
_entity_poly.type
_entity_poly.pdbx_seq_one_letter_code
_entity_poly.pdbx_strand_id
1 'polypeptide(L)' 'MVDRQGEPWCLEANALPGMTSNSLLPKSAAAAGVAFPELCDRIAKLAEVRKHKNSDCP' A
#
# COMPACT_ATOMS: atom_id res chain seq x y z
N MET A 1 15.04 3.25 -7.17
CA MET A 1 16.06 3.40 -8.24
C MET A 1 16.94 2.17 -8.20
N VAL A 2 17.47 1.70 -9.33
CA VAL A 2 18.45 0.59 -9.35
C VAL A 2 19.75 1.15 -9.90
N ASP A 3 20.86 0.99 -9.19
CA ASP A 3 22.15 1.51 -9.64
C ASP A 3 22.82 0.59 -10.68
N ARG A 4 24.04 0.95 -11.11
CA ARG A 4 24.79 0.19 -12.13
C ARG A 4 25.20 -1.22 -11.68
N GLN A 5 25.18 -1.48 -10.38
CA GLN A 5 25.54 -2.78 -9.79
C GLN A 5 24.28 -3.63 -9.55
N GLY A 6 23.09 -3.10 -9.83
CA GLY A 6 21.82 -3.80 -9.64
C GLY A 6 21.20 -3.58 -8.26
N GLU A 7 21.78 -2.72 -7.41
CA GLU A 7 21.29 -2.51 -6.04
C GLU A 7 20.07 -1.57 -6.03
N PRO A 8 18.96 -1.94 -5.38
CA PRO A 8 17.79 -1.08 -5.25
C PRO A 8 17.94 -0.04 -4.12
N TRP A 9 17.77 1.23 -4.49
CA TRP A 9 17.74 2.36 -3.58
C TRP A 9 16.32 2.88 -3.39
N CYS A 10 15.89 2.99 -2.13
CA CYS A 10 14.65 3.67 -1.74
C CYS A 10 14.86 5.19 -1.84
N LEU A 11 14.09 5.86 -2.69
CA LEU A 11 14.17 7.31 -2.86
C LEU A 11 13.17 8.04 -1.95
N GLU A 12 11.97 7.49 -1.85
CA GLU A 12 10.88 8.05 -1.08
C GLU A 12 9.94 6.93 -0.62
N ALA A 13 9.26 7.20 0.49
CA ALA A 13 8.11 6.42 0.94
C ALA A 13 6.89 7.35 0.97
N ASN A 14 5.90 7.08 0.12
CA ASN A 14 4.67 7.86 0.09
C ASN A 14 3.62 7.22 1.01
N ALA A 15 3.30 7.90 2.12
CA ALA A 15 2.29 7.43 3.07
C ALA A 15 0.84 7.61 2.55
N LEU A 16 0.62 8.47 1.55
CA LEU A 16 -0.68 8.75 0.94
C LEU A 16 -0.56 8.66 -0.60
N PRO A 17 -0.49 7.43 -1.14
CA PRO A 17 -0.41 7.22 -2.58
C PRO A 17 -1.70 7.65 -3.29
N GLY A 18 -1.60 7.97 -4.58
CA GLY A 18 -2.76 8.14 -5.43
C GLY A 18 -3.61 6.86 -5.48
N MET A 19 -4.94 7.02 -5.46
CA MET A 19 -5.92 5.92 -5.42
C MET A 19 -6.91 5.95 -6.59
N THR A 20 -6.61 6.67 -7.67
CA THR A 20 -7.41 6.64 -8.90
C THR A 20 -7.03 5.47 -9.79
N SER A 21 -7.85 5.14 -10.80
CA SER A 21 -7.55 4.05 -11.76
C SER A 21 -6.20 4.21 -12.47
N ASN A 22 -5.73 5.45 -12.66
CA ASN A 22 -4.44 5.71 -13.31
C ASN A 22 -3.24 5.70 -12.33
N SER A 23 -3.49 5.61 -11.02
CA SER A 23 -2.45 5.65 -9.99
C SER A 23 -1.65 4.36 -9.89
N LEU A 24 -0.39 4.45 -9.45
CA LEU A 24 0.53 3.31 -9.41
C LEU A 24 0.10 2.21 -8.44
N LEU A 25 -0.36 2.55 -7.23
CA LEU A 25 -0.76 1.53 -6.24
C LEU A 25 -1.92 0.65 -6.74
N PRO A 26 -3.06 1.21 -7.23
CA PRO A 26 -4.12 0.41 -7.83
C PRO A 26 -3.67 -0.44 -9.02
N LYS A 27 -2.79 0.09 -9.89
CA LYS A 27 -2.25 -0.67 -11.03
C LYS A 27 -1.40 -1.86 -10.60
N SER A 28 -0.50 -1.66 -9.63
CA SER A 28 0.33 -2.74 -9.09
C SER A 28 -0.51 -3.82 -8.40
N ALA A 29 -1.56 -3.43 -7.67
CA ALA A 29 -2.50 -4.38 -7.07
C ALA A 29 -3.24 -5.20 -8.14
N ALA A 30 -3.73 -4.55 -9.19
CA ALA A 30 -4.38 -5.25 -10.31
C ALA A 30 -3.43 -6.22 -11.03
N ALA A 31 -2.16 -5.83 -11.25
CA ALA A 31 -1.13 -6.70 -11.81
C ALA A 31 -0.84 -7.92 -10.91
N ALA A 32 -1.02 -7.78 -9.59
CA ALA A 32 -0.96 -8.87 -8.62
C ALA A 32 -2.30 -9.64 -8.46
N GLY A 33 -3.30 -9.37 -9.31
CA GLY A 33 -4.60 -10.05 -9.28
C GLY A 33 -5.59 -9.54 -8.23
N VAL A 34 -5.32 -8.40 -7.60
CA VAL A 34 -6.18 -7.79 -6.57
C VAL A 34 -7.02 -6.69 -7.20
N ALA A 35 -8.35 -6.83 -7.19
CA ALA A 35 -9.25 -5.83 -7.74
C ALA A 35 -9.31 -4.58 -6.85
N PHE A 36 -9.61 -3.42 -7.45
CA PHE A 36 -9.63 -2.14 -6.71
C PHE A 36 -10.59 -2.14 -5.49
N PRO A 37 -11.84 -2.65 -5.56
CA PRO A 37 -12.69 -2.74 -4.39
C PRO A 37 -12.09 -3.61 -3.27
N GLU A 38 -11.43 -4.71 -3.63
CA GLU A 38 -10.76 -5.60 -2.68
C GLU A 38 -9.56 -4.91 -2.02
N LEU A 39 -8.76 -4.15 -2.79
CA LEU A 39 -7.67 -3.34 -2.25
C LEU A 39 -8.19 -2.35 -1.19
N CYS A 40 -9.27 -1.64 -1.49
CA CYS A 40 -9.89 -0.69 -0.55
C CYS A 40 -10.39 -1.37 0.72
N ASP A 41 -11.06 -2.53 0.58
CA ASP A 41 -11.54 -3.32 1.71
C ASP A 41 -10.39 -3.80 2.61
N ARG A 42 -9.29 -4.27 2.01
CA ARG A 42 -8.07 -4.66 2.75
C ARG A 42 -7.48 -3.50 3.55
N ILE A 43 -7.38 -2.31 2.95
CA ILE A 43 -6.87 -1.11 3.64
C ILE A 43 -7.77 -0.74 4.82
N ALA A 44 -9.10 -0.76 4.64
CA ALA A 44 -10.05 -0.46 5.70
C ALA A 44 -9.95 -1.47 6.87
N LYS A 45 -9.88 -2.77 6.57
CA LYS A 45 -9.71 -3.83 7.58
C LYS A 45 -8.40 -3.69 8.36
N LEU A 46 -7.30 -3.35 7.69
CA LEU A 46 -6.02 -3.09 8.35
C LEU A 46 -6.10 -1.90 9.31
N ALA A 47 -6.79 -0.83 8.90
CA ALA A 47 -7.00 0.33 9.77
C ALA A 47 -7.82 -0.03 11.02
N GLU A 48 -8.84 -0.88 10.87
CA GLU A 48 -9.66 -1.34 12.00
C GLU A 48 -8.86 -2.19 12.99
N VAL A 49 -8.07 -3.15 12.49
CA VAL A 49 -7.18 -3.96 13.34
C VAL A 49 -6.18 -3.08 14.10
N ARG A 50 -5.63 -2.04 13.45
CA ARG A 50 -4.71 -1.10 14.11
C ARG A 50 -5.40 -0.33 15.23
N LYS A 51 -6.65 0.10 15.04
CA LYS A 51 -7.41 0.79 16.09
C LYS A 51 -7.59 -0.10 17.33
N HIS A 52 -8.01 -1.36 17.14
CA HIS A 52 -8.20 -2.29 18.25
C HIS A 52 -6.90 -2.58 19.02
N LYS A 53 -5.78 -2.76 18.32
CA LYS A 53 -4.47 -2.93 18.97
C LYS A 53 -4.04 -1.71 19.80
N ASN A 54 -4.44 -0.51 19.38
CA ASN A 54 -4.14 0.71 20.13
C ASN A 54 -5.06 0.90 21.34
N SER A 55 -6.25 0.31 21.37
CA SER A 55 -7.14 0.34 22.55
C SER A 55 -6.80 -0.71 23.62
N ASP A 56 -6.02 -1.74 23.26
CA ASP A 56 -5.57 -2.81 24.16
C ASP A 56 -4.20 -2.53 24.82
N CYS A 57 -3.59 -1.37 24.55
CA CYS A 57 -2.42 -0.89 25.27
C CYS A 57 -2.87 -0.08 26.50
N PRO A 58 -2.41 -0.38 27.73
CA PRO A 58 -2.68 0.47 28.89
C PRO A 58 -2.07 1.87 28.76
#